data_AF-A0A366M754-F1
#
_entry.id   AF-A0A366M754-F1
#
_cell.length_a   1.000
_cell.length_b   1.000
_cell.length_c   1.000
_cell.angle_alpha   90.00
_cell.angle_beta   90.00
_cell.angle_gamma   90.00
#
_symmetry.space_group_name_H-M   'P 1'
#
loop_
_entity.id
_entity.type
_entity.pdbx_description
1 polymer ?
#
loop_
_entity_poly.entity_id
_entity_poly.type
_entity_poly.pdbx_seq_one_letter_code
_entity_poly.pdbx_strand_id
1 'polypeptide(L)'
;MDVVVSLAGRGHAGPITMLSRSGTLPHVWQRPSGRRPVHVTAERVAAAHREHGTVPLDRLIGLLRAELAEAGEDFDAFAAELLAAGTDDPVQRLRRQLRNTGDTRIGRRVLQQTAHTVGPYAWRLLPEPGRARLRRHFRLATSVASPMVPVNAARLLRLLDAGRLTLARDVRAVEATDGGFAVTFGDSTIQVDAVINAINPPPQAVPRAAGELVTSLVAEGLAALHPAGGVVPADPRVQVAGDLAGGGPFITSGIPGVAAQSARAADAMLTLAATKVAGGPLLCAERRAPDGDLGHAGGDPRPIRRRPAPP
;
A
#
# COMPACT_ATOMS: atom_id res chain seq x y z
N MET A 1 -11.81 -6.05 -10.84
CA MET A 1 -12.46 -7.37 -10.69
C MET A 1 -13.82 -7.20 -10.05
N ASP A 2 -13.92 -6.62 -8.85
CA ASP A 2 -15.21 -6.48 -8.14
C ASP A 2 -16.24 -5.70 -8.95
N VAL A 3 -15.82 -4.68 -9.68
CA VAL A 3 -16.68 -3.95 -10.65
C VAL A 3 -17.32 -4.90 -11.67
N VAL A 4 -16.54 -5.79 -12.29
CA VAL A 4 -17.05 -6.74 -13.30
C VAL A 4 -18.03 -7.74 -12.66
N VAL A 5 -17.68 -8.28 -11.50
CA VAL A 5 -18.53 -9.19 -10.74
C VAL A 5 -19.84 -8.51 -10.34
N SER A 6 -19.78 -7.23 -9.96
CA SER A 6 -20.90 -6.39 -9.58
C SER A 6 -21.82 -6.06 -10.77
N LEU A 7 -21.25 -5.67 -11.91
CA LEU A 7 -21.99 -5.42 -13.15
C LEU A 7 -22.74 -6.66 -13.61
N ALA A 8 -22.04 -7.80 -13.68
CA ALA A 8 -22.68 -9.08 -13.99
C ALA A 8 -23.71 -9.48 -12.92
N GLY A 9 -23.48 -9.10 -11.64
CA GLY A 9 -24.39 -9.28 -10.51
C GLY A 9 -25.71 -8.56 -10.68
N ARG A 10 -25.67 -7.40 -11.30
CA ARG A 10 -26.81 -6.51 -11.55
C ARG A 10 -27.46 -6.73 -12.92
N GLY A 11 -27.10 -7.81 -13.62
CA GLY A 11 -27.73 -8.17 -14.89
C GLY A 11 -27.23 -7.38 -16.10
N HIS A 12 -26.09 -6.67 -16.00
CA HIS A 12 -25.48 -6.07 -17.19
C HIS A 12 -25.25 -7.17 -18.25
N ALA A 13 -25.74 -6.94 -19.47
CA ALA A 13 -25.73 -7.90 -20.57
C ALA A 13 -24.68 -7.59 -21.66
N GLY A 14 -24.17 -6.35 -21.70
CA GLY A 14 -23.18 -5.92 -22.68
C GLY A 14 -21.80 -6.58 -22.56
N PRO A 15 -20.92 -6.34 -23.54
CA PRO A 15 -19.53 -6.76 -23.50
C PRO A 15 -18.76 -5.96 -22.44
N ILE A 16 -17.84 -6.63 -21.74
CA ILE A 16 -16.98 -6.02 -20.73
C ILE A 16 -15.52 -6.25 -21.13
N THR A 17 -14.71 -5.20 -21.13
CA THR A 17 -13.26 -5.31 -21.32
C THR A 17 -12.54 -4.93 -20.02
N MET A 18 -11.80 -5.87 -19.44
CA MET A 18 -10.90 -5.59 -18.32
C MET A 18 -9.55 -5.14 -18.84
N LEU A 19 -9.22 -3.89 -18.51
CA LEU A 19 -8.04 -3.19 -18.99
C LEU A 19 -6.96 -3.16 -17.90
N SER A 20 -5.72 -3.52 -18.24
CA SER A 20 -4.58 -3.33 -17.34
C SER A 20 -3.25 -3.23 -18.10
N ARG A 21 -2.23 -2.62 -17.49
CA ARG A 21 -0.88 -2.60 -18.08
C ARG A 21 -0.23 -3.98 -18.15
N SER A 22 -0.37 -4.80 -17.08
CA SER A 22 0.34 -6.09 -16.99
C SER A 22 -0.48 -7.31 -17.43
N GLY A 23 -1.80 -7.22 -17.51
CA GLY A 23 -2.67 -8.38 -17.74
C GLY A 23 -2.79 -9.33 -16.54
N THR A 24 -2.15 -9.02 -15.41
CA THR A 24 -2.07 -9.92 -14.25
C THR A 24 -3.38 -9.91 -13.46
N LEU A 25 -4.01 -11.08 -13.32
CA LEU A 25 -5.11 -11.27 -12.39
C LEU A 25 -4.58 -11.61 -10.97
N PRO A 26 -5.28 -11.17 -9.90
CA PRO A 26 -4.99 -11.63 -8.54
C PRO A 26 -4.96 -13.16 -8.45
N HIS A 27 -4.14 -13.70 -7.54
CA HIS A 27 -4.19 -15.13 -7.25
C HIS A 27 -5.58 -15.53 -6.72
N VAL A 28 -6.01 -16.76 -6.94
CA VAL A 28 -7.22 -17.28 -6.28
C VAL A 28 -6.88 -17.72 -4.86
N TRP A 29 -7.72 -17.34 -3.91
CA TRP A 29 -7.57 -17.71 -2.50
C TRP A 29 -7.62 -19.23 -2.34
N GLN A 30 -6.62 -19.79 -1.66
CA GLN A 30 -6.65 -21.18 -1.22
C GLN A 30 -7.49 -21.32 0.05
N ARG A 31 -8.08 -22.50 0.25
CA ARG A 31 -8.79 -22.80 1.51
C ARG A 31 -7.85 -22.57 2.69
N PRO A 32 -8.32 -21.89 3.76
CA PRO A 32 -7.53 -21.72 4.97
C PRO A 32 -7.04 -23.06 5.52
N SER A 33 -5.80 -23.09 5.98
CA SER A 33 -5.25 -24.18 6.78
C SER A 33 -5.10 -23.71 8.21
N GLY A 34 -5.29 -24.59 9.20
CA GLY A 34 -5.01 -24.27 10.61
C GLY A 34 -3.52 -24.02 10.91
N ARG A 35 -2.62 -24.29 9.94
CA ARG A 35 -1.18 -24.08 10.09
C ARG A 35 -0.85 -22.60 10.23
N ARG A 36 -0.04 -22.29 11.24
CA ARG A 36 0.58 -20.97 11.42
C ARG A 36 2.04 -21.02 10.96
N PRO A 37 2.57 -19.97 10.34
CA PRO A 37 3.99 -19.87 10.03
C PRO A 37 4.81 -19.96 11.31
N VAL A 38 5.85 -20.79 11.29
CA VAL A 38 6.77 -20.90 12.44
C VAL A 38 8.08 -20.20 12.16
N HIS A 39 8.59 -20.22 10.93
CA HIS A 39 9.83 -19.58 10.49
C HIS A 39 9.65 -18.12 10.10
N VAL A 40 8.60 -17.81 9.34
CA VAL A 40 8.32 -16.42 8.93
C VAL A 40 7.54 -15.70 10.04
N THR A 41 8.26 -15.30 11.09
CA THR A 41 7.68 -14.68 12.30
C THR A 41 8.35 -13.35 12.65
N ALA A 42 7.65 -12.51 13.41
CA ALA A 42 8.18 -11.22 13.85
C ALA A 42 9.41 -11.39 14.77
N GLU A 43 9.40 -12.42 15.60
CA GLU A 43 10.48 -12.77 16.52
C GLU A 43 11.77 -13.13 15.76
N ARG A 44 11.65 -13.93 14.69
CA ARG A 44 12.80 -14.31 13.85
C ARG A 44 13.33 -13.15 13.02
N VAL A 45 12.45 -12.26 12.56
CA VAL A 45 12.85 -10.99 11.92
C VAL A 45 13.57 -10.08 12.93
N ALA A 46 13.07 -9.96 14.16
CA ALA A 46 13.70 -9.17 15.22
C ALA A 46 15.08 -9.74 15.62
N ALA A 47 15.21 -11.07 15.69
CA ALA A 47 16.49 -11.73 15.93
C ALA A 47 17.51 -11.41 14.83
N ALA A 48 17.13 -11.52 13.56
CA ALA A 48 18.00 -11.17 12.44
C ALA A 48 18.42 -9.69 12.47
N HIS A 49 17.51 -8.81 12.86
CA HIS A 49 17.82 -7.38 13.00
C HIS A 49 18.82 -7.11 14.13
N ARG A 50 18.69 -7.78 15.28
CA ARG A 50 19.65 -7.64 16.39
C ARG A 50 21.06 -8.10 16.01
N GLU A 51 21.16 -9.11 15.15
CA GLU A 51 22.44 -9.67 14.71
C GLU A 51 23.16 -8.77 13.68
N HIS A 52 22.41 -8.11 12.79
CA HIS A 52 23.00 -7.44 11.61
C HIS A 52 22.64 -5.96 11.47
N GLY A 53 21.87 -5.38 12.39
CA GLY A 53 21.38 -3.99 12.34
C GLY A 53 20.35 -3.71 11.23
N THR A 54 20.19 -4.61 10.26
CA THR A 54 19.17 -4.56 9.19
C THR A 54 18.69 -5.97 8.89
N VAL A 55 17.63 -6.11 8.09
CA VAL A 55 17.14 -7.43 7.64
C VAL A 55 17.20 -7.47 6.11
N PRO A 56 18.28 -8.01 5.52
CA PRO A 56 18.40 -8.15 4.07
C PRO A 56 17.27 -9.00 3.48
N LEU A 57 16.89 -8.72 2.23
CA LEU A 57 15.81 -9.46 1.56
C LEU A 57 16.09 -10.97 1.49
N ASP A 58 17.34 -11.36 1.26
CA ASP A 58 17.74 -12.77 1.17
C ASP A 58 17.55 -13.50 2.51
N ARG A 59 17.62 -12.79 3.64
CA ARG A 59 17.30 -13.37 4.95
C ARG A 59 15.81 -13.66 5.09
N LEU A 60 14.95 -12.77 4.61
CA LEU A 60 13.50 -12.99 4.56
C LEU A 60 13.15 -14.15 3.61
N ILE A 61 13.82 -14.23 2.47
CA ILE A 61 13.72 -15.36 1.54
C ILE A 61 14.15 -16.66 2.23
N GLY A 62 15.23 -16.63 3.02
CA GLY A 62 15.68 -17.77 3.81
C GLY A 62 14.66 -18.26 4.83
N LEU A 63 13.95 -17.34 5.52
CA LEU A 63 12.86 -17.71 6.43
C LEU A 63 11.70 -18.39 5.67
N LEU A 64 11.34 -17.88 4.49
CA LEU A 64 10.31 -18.49 3.66
C LEU A 64 10.76 -19.87 3.14
N ARG A 65 12.02 -20.01 2.72
CA ARG A 65 12.59 -21.29 2.29
C ARG A 65 12.55 -22.32 3.41
N ALA A 66 12.89 -21.94 4.65
CA ALA A 66 12.81 -22.82 5.81
C ALA A 66 11.36 -23.26 6.09
N GLU A 67 10.39 -22.35 5.99
CA GLU A 67 8.97 -22.67 6.17
C GLU A 67 8.46 -23.72 5.16
N LEU A 68 8.83 -23.57 3.89
CA LEU A 68 8.47 -24.52 2.84
C LEU A 68 9.20 -25.84 3.02
N ALA A 69 10.49 -25.82 3.35
CA ALA A 69 11.27 -27.04 3.57
C ALA A 69 10.70 -27.91 4.72
N GLU A 70 10.27 -27.29 5.82
CA GLU A 70 9.59 -28.00 6.93
C GLU A 70 8.25 -28.63 6.49
N ALA A 71 7.62 -28.07 5.46
CA ALA A 71 6.42 -28.63 4.83
C ALA A 71 6.70 -29.77 3.84
N GLY A 72 7.97 -30.03 3.52
CA GLY A 72 8.36 -30.88 2.38
C GLY A 72 8.09 -30.23 1.01
N GLU A 73 7.96 -28.89 0.95
CA GLU A 73 7.75 -28.14 -0.29
C GLU A 73 9.06 -27.63 -0.89
N ASP A 74 9.16 -27.72 -2.21
CA ASP A 74 10.27 -27.15 -2.97
C ASP A 74 10.07 -25.64 -3.15
N PHE A 75 10.95 -24.85 -2.51
CA PHE A 75 10.96 -23.40 -2.62
C PHE A 75 11.25 -22.91 -4.04
N ASP A 76 12.18 -23.54 -4.76
CA ASP A 76 12.61 -23.06 -6.07
C ASP A 76 11.50 -23.31 -7.11
N ALA A 77 10.82 -24.47 -7.03
CA ALA A 77 9.61 -24.73 -7.80
C ALA A 77 8.48 -23.74 -7.47
N PHE A 78 8.25 -23.44 -6.18
CA PHE A 78 7.27 -22.46 -5.75
C PHE A 78 7.59 -21.04 -6.28
N ALA A 79 8.85 -20.62 -6.18
CA ALA A 79 9.30 -19.31 -6.66
C ALA A 79 9.18 -19.21 -8.18
N ALA A 80 9.51 -20.28 -8.92
CA ALA A 80 9.33 -20.34 -10.37
C ALA A 80 7.85 -20.21 -10.77
N GLU A 81 6.94 -20.93 -10.10
CA GLU A 81 5.49 -20.79 -10.33
C GLU A 81 5.03 -19.35 -10.07
N LEU A 82 5.52 -18.74 -8.99
CA LEU A 82 5.14 -17.40 -8.61
C LEU A 82 5.62 -16.36 -9.63
N LEU A 83 6.85 -16.47 -10.12
CA LEU A 83 7.44 -15.55 -11.09
C LEU A 83 6.86 -15.71 -12.49
N ALA A 84 6.42 -16.92 -12.86
CA ALA A 84 5.75 -17.20 -14.14
C ALA A 84 4.38 -16.48 -14.29
N ALA A 85 3.82 -15.97 -13.19
CA ALA A 85 2.54 -15.25 -13.20
C ALA A 85 2.48 -14.03 -14.14
N GLY A 86 3.63 -13.46 -14.52
CA GLY A 86 3.72 -12.34 -15.45
C GLY A 86 3.72 -12.74 -16.94
N THR A 87 3.98 -14.01 -17.25
CA THR A 87 4.15 -14.54 -18.62
C THR A 87 3.07 -15.54 -19.01
N ASP A 88 2.48 -16.23 -18.05
CA ASP A 88 1.39 -17.19 -18.28
C ASP A 88 0.16 -16.54 -18.93
N ASP A 89 -0.58 -17.34 -19.72
CA ASP A 89 -1.94 -17.00 -20.10
C ASP A 89 -2.80 -16.80 -18.82
N PRO A 90 -3.37 -15.59 -18.62
CA PRO A 90 -4.05 -15.26 -17.37
C PRO A 90 -5.33 -16.08 -17.15
N VAL A 91 -6.01 -16.51 -18.23
CA VAL A 91 -7.24 -17.31 -18.16
C VAL A 91 -6.90 -18.75 -17.77
N GLN A 92 -5.89 -19.35 -18.40
CA GLN A 92 -5.44 -20.71 -18.07
C GLN A 92 -4.88 -20.77 -16.65
N ARG A 93 -4.14 -19.74 -16.23
CA ARG A 93 -3.68 -19.60 -14.85
C ARG A 93 -4.84 -19.48 -13.87
N LEU A 94 -5.87 -18.67 -14.18
CA LEU A 94 -7.07 -18.55 -13.35
C LEU A 94 -7.80 -19.90 -13.21
N ARG A 95 -7.99 -20.63 -14.32
CA ARG A 95 -8.59 -21.99 -14.32
C ARG A 95 -7.79 -22.96 -13.46
N ARG A 96 -6.46 -22.97 -13.61
CA ARG A 96 -5.55 -23.84 -12.81
C ARG A 96 -5.67 -23.52 -11.32
N GLN A 97 -5.60 -22.25 -10.94
CA GLN A 97 -5.69 -21.84 -9.54
C GLN A 97 -7.06 -22.15 -8.92
N LEU A 98 -8.15 -21.95 -9.67
CA LEU A 98 -9.49 -22.28 -9.17
C LEU A 98 -9.66 -23.77 -8.89
N ARG A 99 -9.15 -24.64 -9.79
CA ARG A 99 -9.13 -26.10 -9.58
C ARG A 99 -8.30 -26.50 -8.36
N ASN A 100 -7.23 -25.77 -8.09
CA ASN A 100 -6.27 -26.06 -7.01
C ASN A 100 -6.54 -25.26 -5.73
N THR A 101 -7.76 -24.76 -5.51
CA THR A 101 -8.11 -24.04 -4.27
C THR A 101 -8.00 -24.91 -3.02
N GLY A 102 -8.15 -26.22 -3.16
CA GLY A 102 -7.95 -27.22 -2.11
C GLY A 102 -6.51 -27.73 -1.95
N ASP A 103 -5.55 -27.20 -2.70
CA ASP A 103 -4.14 -27.64 -2.65
C ASP A 103 -3.57 -27.47 -1.22
N THR A 104 -2.92 -28.53 -0.74
CA THR A 104 -2.32 -28.63 0.58
C THR A 104 -1.00 -27.87 0.70
N ARG A 105 -0.38 -27.48 -0.42
CA ARG A 105 0.82 -26.65 -0.43
C ARG A 105 0.60 -25.30 0.23
N ILE A 106 1.48 -24.96 1.17
CA ILE A 106 1.38 -23.84 2.11
C ILE A 106 2.02 -22.56 1.58
N GLY A 107 2.90 -22.62 0.58
CA GLY A 107 3.71 -21.46 0.19
C GLY A 107 2.92 -20.18 -0.09
N ARG A 108 1.81 -20.26 -0.84
CA ARG A 108 0.95 -19.08 -1.09
C ARG A 108 0.21 -18.61 0.17
N ARG A 109 -0.26 -19.54 1.02
CA ARG A 109 -0.94 -19.20 2.29
C ARG A 109 0.00 -18.48 3.25
N VAL A 110 1.21 -19.00 3.41
CA VAL A 110 2.26 -18.37 4.22
C VAL A 110 2.54 -16.97 3.67
N LEU A 111 2.85 -16.85 2.38
CA LEU A 111 3.18 -15.55 1.79
C LEU A 111 2.04 -14.53 1.92
N GLN A 112 0.79 -14.96 1.71
CA GLN A 112 -0.40 -14.12 1.91
C GLN A 112 -0.51 -13.65 3.36
N GLN A 113 -0.44 -14.58 4.32
CA GLN A 113 -0.58 -14.26 5.74
C GLN A 113 0.55 -13.34 6.20
N THR A 114 1.79 -13.69 5.89
CA THR A 114 2.98 -12.99 6.38
C THR A 114 3.15 -11.63 5.72
N ALA A 115 2.64 -11.42 4.50
CA ALA A 115 2.62 -10.09 3.87
C ALA A 115 1.90 -9.04 4.73
N HIS A 116 0.89 -9.44 5.50
CA HIS A 116 0.13 -8.54 6.37
C HIS A 116 0.56 -8.57 7.84
N THR A 117 1.01 -9.73 8.36
CA THR A 117 1.36 -9.87 9.78
C THR A 117 2.82 -9.53 10.08
N VAL A 118 3.76 -9.92 9.20
CA VAL A 118 5.21 -9.72 9.38
C VAL A 118 5.75 -8.66 8.43
N GLY A 119 5.17 -8.57 7.22
CA GLY A 119 5.59 -7.68 6.14
C GLY A 119 5.75 -6.22 6.55
N PRO A 120 4.78 -5.58 7.23
CA PRO A 120 4.93 -4.19 7.64
C PRO A 120 6.08 -3.95 8.61
N TYR A 121 6.37 -4.91 9.50
CA TYR A 121 7.51 -4.84 10.43
C TYR A 121 8.83 -5.05 9.69
N ALA A 122 8.94 -6.12 8.90
CA ALA A 122 10.12 -6.44 8.12
C ALA A 122 10.48 -5.33 7.12
N TRP A 123 9.47 -4.68 6.51
CA TRP A 123 9.65 -3.58 5.58
C TRP A 123 10.45 -2.42 6.17
N ARG A 124 10.18 -2.04 7.44
CA ARG A 124 10.90 -0.97 8.13
C ARG A 124 12.37 -1.29 8.37
N LEU A 125 12.71 -2.58 8.48
CA LEU A 125 14.07 -3.06 8.73
C LEU A 125 14.83 -3.44 7.45
N LEU A 126 14.11 -3.49 6.32
CA LEU A 126 14.66 -3.83 5.01
C LEU A 126 15.45 -2.65 4.42
N PRO A 127 16.71 -2.84 4.00
CA PRO A 127 17.46 -1.82 3.27
C PRO A 127 16.82 -1.43 1.94
N GLU A 128 17.12 -0.22 1.46
CA GLU A 128 16.52 0.35 0.24
C GLU A 128 16.70 -0.52 -1.01
N PRO A 129 17.86 -1.17 -1.28
CA PRO A 129 17.98 -2.08 -2.42
C PRO A 129 16.97 -3.24 -2.38
N GLY A 130 16.69 -3.79 -1.19
CA GLY A 130 15.68 -4.84 -1.00
C GLY A 130 14.27 -4.33 -1.23
N ARG A 131 13.96 -3.12 -0.72
CA ARG A 131 12.68 -2.44 -0.96
C ARG A 131 12.45 -2.18 -2.44
N ALA A 132 13.47 -1.68 -3.14
CA ALA A 132 13.43 -1.44 -4.58
C ALA A 132 13.17 -2.72 -5.39
N ARG A 133 13.84 -3.82 -5.03
CA ARG A 133 13.61 -5.14 -5.65
C ARG A 133 12.16 -5.60 -5.46
N LEU A 134 11.61 -5.49 -4.26
CA LEU A 134 10.20 -5.85 -4.03
C LEU A 134 9.22 -4.93 -4.78
N ARG A 135 9.47 -3.62 -4.85
CA ARG A 135 8.62 -2.67 -5.61
C ARG A 135 8.59 -2.98 -7.10
N ARG A 136 9.69 -3.46 -7.69
CA ARG A 136 9.70 -3.93 -9.10
C ARG A 136 8.72 -5.08 -9.34
N HIS A 137 8.45 -5.89 -8.30
CA HIS A 137 7.48 -6.98 -8.33
C HIS A 137 6.12 -6.60 -7.70
N PHE A 138 5.78 -5.30 -7.62
CA PHE A 138 4.56 -4.79 -7.00
C PHE A 138 3.30 -5.56 -7.42
N ARG A 139 3.11 -5.80 -8.73
CA ARG A 139 1.90 -6.48 -9.24
C ARG A 139 1.78 -7.91 -8.73
N LEU A 140 2.90 -8.62 -8.69
CA LEU A 140 2.96 -9.98 -8.16
C LEU A 140 2.70 -9.99 -6.66
N ALA A 141 3.38 -9.14 -5.90
CA ALA A 141 3.23 -9.03 -4.45
C ALA A 141 1.77 -8.72 -4.06
N THR A 142 1.14 -7.72 -4.69
CA THR A 142 -0.26 -7.37 -4.45
C THR A 142 -1.21 -8.50 -4.87
N SER A 143 -0.90 -9.22 -5.96
CA SER A 143 -1.73 -10.36 -6.41
C SER A 143 -1.79 -11.51 -5.39
N VAL A 144 -0.74 -11.70 -4.59
CA VAL A 144 -0.69 -12.74 -3.53
C VAL A 144 -1.24 -12.22 -2.22
N ALA A 145 -0.88 -10.99 -1.83
CA ALA A 145 -1.31 -10.40 -0.58
C ALA A 145 -2.82 -10.15 -0.52
N SER A 146 -3.43 -9.89 -1.68
CA SER A 146 -4.87 -9.63 -1.83
C SER A 146 -5.48 -10.54 -2.89
N PRO A 147 -5.61 -11.85 -2.62
CA PRO A 147 -6.12 -12.80 -3.60
C PRO A 147 -7.62 -12.65 -3.81
N MET A 148 -8.08 -13.05 -4.99
CA MET A 148 -9.48 -13.13 -5.37
C MET A 148 -10.17 -14.32 -4.69
N VAL A 149 -11.37 -14.11 -4.16
CA VAL A 149 -12.20 -15.19 -3.63
C VAL A 149 -12.62 -16.17 -4.76
N PRO A 150 -12.71 -17.50 -4.49
CA PRO A 150 -12.96 -18.49 -5.54
C PRO A 150 -14.26 -18.27 -6.32
N VAL A 151 -15.31 -17.77 -5.68
CA VAL A 151 -16.59 -17.44 -6.33
C VAL A 151 -16.44 -16.35 -7.39
N ASN A 152 -15.58 -15.35 -7.15
CA ASN A 152 -15.32 -14.30 -8.11
C ASN A 152 -14.50 -14.85 -9.29
N ALA A 153 -13.51 -15.70 -9.03
CA ALA A 153 -12.75 -16.38 -10.08
C ALA A 153 -13.66 -17.22 -10.99
N ALA A 154 -14.55 -18.02 -10.40
CA ALA A 154 -15.54 -18.81 -11.14
C ALA A 154 -16.48 -17.93 -11.98
N ARG A 155 -16.89 -16.76 -11.45
CA ARG A 155 -17.71 -15.82 -12.20
C ARG A 155 -16.98 -15.20 -13.38
N LEU A 156 -15.73 -14.79 -13.21
CA LEU A 156 -14.91 -14.26 -14.31
C LEU A 156 -14.74 -15.32 -15.40
N LEU A 157 -14.45 -16.56 -15.05
CA LEU A 157 -14.32 -17.66 -16.02
C LEU A 157 -15.60 -17.87 -16.81
N ARG A 158 -16.77 -17.90 -16.16
CA ARG A 158 -18.05 -18.00 -16.88
C ARG A 158 -18.27 -16.86 -17.87
N LEU A 159 -17.88 -15.63 -17.52
CA LEU A 159 -17.99 -14.48 -18.42
C LEU A 159 -17.01 -14.57 -19.60
N LEU A 160 -15.79 -15.05 -19.35
CA LEU A 160 -14.78 -15.31 -20.38
C LEU A 160 -15.24 -16.40 -21.35
N ASP A 161 -15.72 -17.51 -20.81
CA ASP A 161 -16.20 -18.67 -21.59
C ASP A 161 -17.43 -18.30 -22.44
N ALA A 162 -18.29 -17.41 -21.94
CA ALA A 162 -19.43 -16.88 -22.67
C ALA A 162 -19.09 -15.76 -23.66
N GLY A 163 -17.82 -15.37 -23.81
CA GLY A 163 -17.39 -14.26 -24.69
C GLY A 163 -17.86 -12.87 -24.23
N ARG A 164 -18.34 -12.75 -22.99
CA ARG A 164 -18.87 -11.50 -22.42
C ARG A 164 -17.82 -10.67 -21.70
N LEU A 165 -16.67 -11.27 -21.40
CA LEU A 165 -15.52 -10.61 -20.79
C LEU A 165 -14.29 -10.83 -21.66
N THR A 166 -13.58 -9.75 -21.95
CA THR A 166 -12.27 -9.78 -22.60
C THR A 166 -11.22 -9.19 -21.66
N LEU A 167 -10.01 -9.77 -21.65
CA LEU A 167 -8.87 -9.22 -20.93
C LEU A 167 -7.94 -8.52 -21.92
N ALA A 168 -7.68 -7.24 -21.69
CA ALA A 168 -6.72 -6.46 -22.47
C ALA A 168 -5.52 -6.06 -21.59
N ARG A 169 -4.32 -6.37 -22.08
CA ARG A 169 -3.04 -6.02 -21.45
C ARG A 169 -2.34 -4.90 -22.24
N ASP A 170 -1.30 -4.32 -21.66
CA ASP A 170 -0.52 -3.23 -22.29
C ASP A 170 -1.36 -1.99 -22.63
N VAL A 171 -2.24 -1.58 -21.72
CA VAL A 171 -3.00 -0.33 -21.87
C VAL A 171 -2.05 0.87 -21.85
N ARG A 172 -2.08 1.66 -22.93
CA ARG A 172 -1.21 2.83 -23.15
C ARG A 172 -1.94 4.15 -22.96
N ALA A 173 -3.21 4.23 -23.39
CA ALA A 173 -4.01 5.46 -23.31
C ALA A 173 -5.50 5.16 -23.14
N VAL A 174 -6.19 6.10 -22.47
CA VAL A 174 -7.64 6.19 -22.40
C VAL A 174 -7.99 7.66 -22.61
N GLU A 175 -8.69 7.97 -23.69
CA GLU A 175 -8.99 9.34 -24.12
C GLU A 175 -10.49 9.50 -24.28
N ALA A 176 -11.03 10.63 -23.83
CA ALA A 176 -12.43 10.96 -24.04
C ALA A 176 -12.67 11.30 -25.52
N THR A 177 -13.78 10.84 -26.07
CA THR A 177 -14.21 11.12 -27.45
C THR A 177 -15.65 11.65 -27.46
N ASP A 178 -16.13 12.09 -28.61
CA ASP A 178 -17.53 12.45 -28.80
C ASP A 178 -18.42 11.22 -28.64
N GLY A 179 -18.98 11.04 -27.44
CA GLY A 179 -19.91 9.96 -27.11
C GLY A 179 -19.32 8.76 -26.34
N GLY A 180 -18.05 8.82 -25.91
CA GLY A 180 -17.45 7.74 -25.13
C GLY A 180 -15.96 7.90 -24.86
N PHE A 181 -15.22 6.81 -24.99
CA PHE A 181 -13.78 6.75 -24.78
C PHE A 181 -13.09 5.89 -25.83
N ALA A 182 -11.95 6.37 -26.32
CA ALA A 182 -10.98 5.59 -27.05
C ALA A 182 -9.99 4.94 -26.07
N VAL A 183 -9.78 3.63 -26.18
CA VAL A 183 -8.81 2.90 -25.36
C VAL A 183 -7.77 2.25 -26.26
N THR A 184 -6.50 2.62 -26.06
CA THR A 184 -5.37 2.06 -26.79
C THR A 184 -4.63 1.06 -25.90
N PHE A 185 -4.46 -0.17 -26.40
CA PHE A 185 -3.73 -1.23 -25.71
C PHE A 185 -2.98 -2.12 -26.70
N GLY A 186 -1.72 -2.45 -26.42
CA GLY A 186 -0.83 -3.03 -27.43
C GLY A 186 -0.83 -2.16 -28.69
N ASP A 187 -1.11 -2.78 -29.83
CA ASP A 187 -1.22 -2.11 -31.13
C ASP A 187 -2.69 -1.97 -31.59
N SER A 188 -3.64 -2.07 -30.66
CA SER A 188 -5.08 -2.01 -30.91
C SER A 188 -5.73 -0.81 -30.23
N THR A 189 -6.79 -0.30 -30.83
CA THR A 189 -7.65 0.73 -30.25
C THR A 189 -9.11 0.29 -30.33
N ILE A 190 -9.85 0.45 -29.23
CA ILE A 190 -11.29 0.18 -29.18
C ILE A 190 -12.04 1.43 -28.73
N GLN A 191 -13.31 1.55 -29.14
CA GLN A 191 -14.25 2.53 -28.60
C GLN A 191 -15.14 1.87 -27.55
N VAL A 192 -15.38 2.57 -26.44
CA VAL A 192 -16.26 2.12 -25.37
C VAL A 192 -17.13 3.27 -24.88
N ASP A 193 -18.36 2.97 -24.47
CA ASP A 193 -19.31 3.99 -24.01
C ASP A 193 -18.96 4.55 -22.63
N ALA A 194 -18.35 3.70 -21.79
CA ALA A 194 -18.02 4.05 -20.42
C ALA A 194 -16.71 3.39 -19.95
N VAL A 195 -15.97 4.13 -19.14
CA VAL A 195 -14.76 3.64 -18.46
C VAL A 195 -14.96 3.75 -16.95
N ILE A 196 -14.74 2.65 -16.25
CA ILE A 196 -14.74 2.62 -14.79
C ILE A 196 -13.30 2.46 -14.31
N ASN A 197 -12.75 3.52 -13.70
CA ASN A 197 -11.44 3.44 -13.08
C ASN A 197 -11.50 2.62 -11.77
N ALA A 198 -11.02 1.38 -11.83
CA ALA A 198 -10.98 0.46 -10.70
C ALA A 198 -9.55 0.32 -10.12
N ILE A 199 -8.75 1.37 -10.20
CA ILE A 199 -7.38 1.42 -9.66
C ILE A 199 -7.42 2.12 -8.31
N ASN A 200 -6.92 1.44 -7.27
CA ASN A 200 -6.72 2.07 -5.96
C ASN A 200 -5.63 3.16 -6.06
N PRO A 201 -5.77 4.28 -5.33
CA PRO A 201 -4.65 5.17 -5.11
C PRO A 201 -3.44 4.38 -4.60
N PRO A 202 -2.21 4.73 -5.04
CA PRO A 202 -1.03 4.14 -4.45
C PRO A 202 -1.06 4.32 -2.93
N PRO A 203 -0.65 3.31 -2.13
CA PRO A 203 -0.37 3.54 -0.72
C PRO A 203 0.58 4.73 -0.59
N GLN A 204 0.40 5.50 0.48
CA GLN A 204 1.19 6.69 0.80
C GLN A 204 0.90 7.92 -0.07
N ALA A 205 -0.02 7.81 -1.04
CA ALA A 205 -0.57 8.97 -1.72
C ALA A 205 -1.46 9.77 -0.75
N VAL A 206 -1.29 11.10 -0.73
CA VAL A 206 -2.21 12.00 -0.03
C VAL A 206 -3.46 12.14 -0.89
N PRO A 207 -4.65 11.72 -0.40
CA PRO A 207 -5.89 11.93 -1.14
C PRO A 207 -6.14 13.43 -1.36
N ARG A 208 -6.66 13.81 -2.53
CA ARG A 208 -6.95 15.23 -2.85
C ARG A 208 -7.81 15.90 -1.78
N ALA A 209 -8.82 15.18 -1.27
CA ALA A 209 -9.72 15.68 -0.22
C ALA A 209 -9.02 15.94 1.14
N ALA A 210 -7.86 15.33 1.38
CA ALA A 210 -7.06 15.52 2.58
C ALA A 210 -5.89 16.51 2.36
N GLY A 211 -5.75 17.08 1.16
CA GLY A 211 -4.58 17.87 0.78
C GLY A 211 -4.38 19.12 1.65
N GLU A 212 -5.46 19.86 1.93
CA GLU A 212 -5.41 21.06 2.78
C GLU A 212 -5.02 20.71 4.22
N LEU A 213 -5.64 19.68 4.80
CA LEU A 213 -5.32 19.21 6.14
C LEU A 213 -3.84 18.81 6.27
N VAL A 214 -3.32 18.02 5.33
CA VAL A 214 -1.92 17.59 5.36
C VAL A 214 -0.97 18.79 5.21
N THR A 215 -1.32 19.74 4.34
CA THR A 215 -0.54 20.97 4.15
C THR A 215 -0.45 21.77 5.45
N SER A 216 -1.58 21.98 6.14
CA SER A 216 -1.61 22.68 7.43
C SER A 216 -0.80 21.96 8.50
N LEU A 217 -0.95 20.64 8.64
CA LEU A 217 -0.20 19.85 9.63
C LEU A 217 1.32 19.93 9.40
N VAL A 218 1.77 19.97 8.14
CA VAL A 218 3.18 20.11 7.81
C VAL A 218 3.67 21.54 8.06
N ALA A 219 2.89 22.55 7.66
CA ALA A 219 3.24 23.96 7.86
C ALA A 219 3.37 24.32 9.35
N GLU A 220 2.55 23.72 10.21
CA GLU A 220 2.59 23.89 11.67
C GLU A 220 3.64 23.01 12.37
N GLY A 221 4.37 22.17 11.62
CA GLY A 221 5.38 21.28 12.18
C GLY A 221 4.80 20.11 13.01
N LEU A 222 3.51 19.84 12.88
CA LEU A 222 2.82 18.73 13.57
C LEU A 222 3.01 17.39 12.85
N ALA A 223 3.34 17.44 11.56
CA ALA A 223 3.66 16.29 10.73
C ALA A 223 4.77 16.61 9.72
N ALA A 224 5.36 15.58 9.13
CA ALA A 224 6.29 15.70 8.02
C ALA A 224 5.92 14.74 6.88
N LEU A 225 6.27 15.12 5.64
CA LEU A 225 6.20 14.20 4.51
C LEU A 225 7.38 13.23 4.57
N HIS A 226 7.09 11.95 4.40
CA HIS A 226 8.13 10.93 4.36
C HIS A 226 8.73 10.84 2.94
N PRO A 227 10.06 10.65 2.76
CA PRO A 227 10.70 10.65 1.43
C PRO A 227 10.15 9.61 0.44
N ALA A 228 9.65 8.49 0.95
CA ALA A 228 9.01 7.45 0.15
C ALA A 228 7.50 7.69 -0.10
N GLY A 229 6.97 8.86 0.27
CA GLY A 229 5.54 9.17 0.31
C GLY A 229 4.91 8.97 1.68
N GLY A 230 3.74 9.57 1.86
CA GLY A 230 2.95 9.49 3.09
C GLY A 230 3.35 10.52 4.14
N VAL A 231 2.69 10.46 5.28
CA VAL A 231 2.83 11.41 6.38
C VAL A 231 3.34 10.68 7.62
N VAL A 232 4.32 11.28 8.31
CA VAL A 232 4.78 10.85 9.64
C VAL A 232 4.45 11.92 10.68
N PRO A 233 4.00 11.53 11.88
CA PRO A 233 3.75 12.49 12.94
C PRO A 233 5.08 13.09 13.44
N ALA A 234 5.08 14.40 13.68
CA ALA A 234 6.16 15.13 14.34
C ALA A 234 5.75 15.61 15.74
N ASP A 235 4.44 15.66 16.03
CA ASP A 235 3.86 15.93 17.34
C ASP A 235 3.18 14.67 17.91
N PRO A 236 3.36 14.32 19.21
CA PRO A 236 2.76 13.13 19.82
C PRO A 236 1.22 13.12 19.84
N ARG A 237 0.57 14.28 19.69
CA ARG A 237 -0.89 14.41 19.59
C ARG A 237 -1.42 14.02 18.21
N VAL A 238 -0.56 13.99 17.19
CA VAL A 238 -0.91 13.58 15.84
C VAL A 238 -0.57 12.10 15.66
N GLN A 239 -1.54 11.36 15.12
CA GLN A 239 -1.38 9.94 14.81
C GLN A 239 -1.80 9.71 13.37
N VAL A 240 -1.08 8.82 12.68
CA VAL A 240 -1.39 8.45 11.28
C VAL A 240 -1.53 6.94 11.21
N ALA A 241 -2.63 6.48 10.62
CA ALA A 241 -2.93 5.07 10.42
C ALA A 241 -3.41 4.80 8.99
N GLY A 242 -3.28 3.55 8.56
CA GLY A 242 -3.60 3.09 7.22
C GLY A 242 -2.60 3.56 6.17
N ASP A 243 -3.08 3.66 4.94
CA ASP A 243 -2.22 3.87 3.76
C ASP A 243 -1.60 5.27 3.70
N LEU A 244 -2.08 6.25 4.47
CA LEU A 244 -1.47 7.56 4.54
C LEU A 244 -0.15 7.55 5.33
N ALA A 245 0.09 6.54 6.17
CA ALA A 245 1.27 6.47 7.02
C ALA A 245 2.56 6.31 6.22
N GLY A 246 3.49 7.25 6.41
CA GLY A 246 4.81 7.23 5.79
C GLY A 246 5.66 6.04 6.27
N GLY A 247 6.53 5.53 5.40
CA GLY A 247 7.46 4.45 5.74
C GLY A 247 6.84 3.04 5.82
N GLY A 248 5.54 2.90 5.55
CA GLY A 248 4.85 1.62 5.37
C GLY A 248 5.22 0.88 4.06
N PRO A 249 4.81 -0.39 3.91
CA PRO A 249 5.03 -1.15 2.69
C PRO A 249 4.20 -0.59 1.51
N PHE A 250 4.61 -0.92 0.28
CA PHE A 250 3.88 -0.53 -0.93
C PHE A 250 2.56 -1.29 -1.14
N ILE A 251 2.18 -2.17 -0.23
CA ILE A 251 0.92 -2.93 -0.27
C ILE A 251 -0.06 -2.22 0.65
N THR A 252 -1.30 -2.05 0.18
CA THR A 252 -2.40 -1.50 1.00
C THR A 252 -2.53 -2.25 2.32
N SER A 253 -2.73 -1.48 3.37
CA SER A 253 -2.89 -1.96 4.74
C SER A 253 -4.10 -2.88 4.84
N GLY A 254 -3.88 -4.13 5.26
CA GLY A 254 -4.97 -5.02 5.63
C GLY A 254 -5.68 -4.54 6.89
N ILE A 255 -6.95 -4.95 7.06
CA ILE A 255 -7.76 -4.63 8.26
C ILE A 255 -7.01 -4.94 9.57
N PRO A 256 -6.33 -6.10 9.74
CA PRO A 256 -5.57 -6.37 10.96
C PRO A 256 -4.41 -5.39 11.18
N GLY A 257 -3.76 -4.95 10.11
CA GLY A 257 -2.66 -3.98 10.16
C GLY A 257 -3.15 -2.60 10.61
N VAL A 258 -4.28 -2.14 10.05
CA VAL A 258 -4.92 -0.88 10.46
C VAL A 258 -5.35 -0.97 11.92
N ALA A 259 -6.03 -2.05 12.32
CA ALA A 259 -6.45 -2.25 13.71
C ALA A 259 -5.27 -2.22 14.69
N ALA A 260 -4.14 -2.87 14.35
CA ALA A 260 -2.94 -2.83 15.17
C ALA A 260 -2.30 -1.44 15.23
N GLN A 261 -2.35 -0.65 14.15
CA GLN A 261 -1.90 0.75 14.15
C GLN A 261 -2.80 1.63 15.02
N SER A 262 -4.12 1.48 14.89
CA SER A 262 -5.11 2.21 15.70
C SER A 262 -4.98 1.90 17.19
N ALA A 263 -4.74 0.64 17.57
CA ALA A 263 -4.49 0.26 18.96
C ALA A 263 -3.26 0.98 19.53
N ARG A 264 -2.13 0.98 18.80
CA ARG A 264 -0.92 1.72 19.22
C ARG A 264 -1.14 3.23 19.32
N ALA A 265 -1.91 3.80 18.40
CA ALA A 265 -2.26 5.22 18.45
C ALA A 265 -3.10 5.54 19.71
N ALA A 266 -4.05 4.69 20.06
CA ALA A 266 -4.85 4.84 21.28
C ALA A 266 -3.99 4.74 22.54
N ASP A 267 -3.09 3.75 22.63
CA ASP A 267 -2.16 3.60 23.76
C ASP A 267 -1.25 4.82 23.93
N ALA A 268 -0.74 5.36 22.81
CA ALA A 268 0.07 6.58 22.82
C ALA A 268 -0.72 7.80 23.33
N MET A 269 -1.97 7.95 22.91
CA MET A 269 -2.85 9.02 23.38
C MET A 269 -3.19 8.91 24.86
N LEU A 270 -3.46 7.69 25.36
CA LEU A 270 -3.71 7.44 26.77
C LEU A 270 -2.48 7.75 27.63
N THR A 271 -1.29 7.36 27.16
CA THR A 271 -0.01 7.67 27.83
C THR A 271 0.23 9.17 27.91
N LEU A 272 -0.05 9.90 26.82
CA LEU A 272 0.07 11.36 26.78
C LEU A 272 -0.91 12.03 27.76
N ALA A 273 -2.16 11.56 27.81
CA ALA A 273 -3.17 12.05 28.75
C ALA A 273 -2.76 11.81 30.21
N ALA A 274 -2.27 10.61 30.53
CA ALA A 274 -1.80 10.28 31.88
C ALA A 274 -0.61 11.15 32.31
N THR A 275 0.35 11.38 31.41
CA THR A 275 1.50 12.26 31.68
C THR A 275 1.06 13.71 31.94
N LYS A 276 0.04 14.19 31.23
CA LYS A 276 -0.54 15.54 31.44
C LYS A 276 -1.35 15.66 32.74
N VAL A 277 -1.89 14.55 33.26
CA VAL A 277 -2.57 14.52 34.57
C VAL A 277 -1.56 14.42 35.72
N ALA A 278 -0.46 13.70 35.51
CA ALA A 278 0.62 13.55 36.51
C ALA A 278 1.55 14.78 36.60
N GLY A 279 1.74 15.52 35.51
CA GLY A 279 2.38 16.83 35.50
C GLY A 279 1.33 17.93 35.51
N GLY A 280 1.08 18.55 36.66
CA GLY A 280 0.21 19.74 36.80
C GLY A 280 0.50 20.83 35.76
N PRO A 281 -0.41 21.81 35.58
CA PRO A 281 -0.49 22.64 34.38
C PRO A 281 0.88 23.23 34.01
N LEU A 282 1.31 22.96 32.78
CA LEU A 282 2.36 23.73 32.12
C LEU A 282 1.95 25.20 32.25
N LEU A 283 2.65 25.93 33.12
CA LEU A 283 2.55 27.38 33.21
C LEU A 283 2.66 27.90 31.78
N CYS A 284 1.56 28.47 31.30
CA CYS A 284 1.63 29.45 30.22
C CYS A 284 2.68 30.45 30.65
N ALA A 285 3.84 30.43 30.00
CA ALA A 285 4.74 31.57 30.00
C ALA A 285 3.99 32.68 29.24
N GLU A 286 3.13 33.40 29.96
CA GLU A 286 2.67 34.72 29.57
C GLU A 286 3.92 35.54 29.27
N ARG A 287 4.18 35.80 27.99
CA ARG A 287 5.00 36.94 27.62
C ARG A 287 4.23 38.17 28.08
N ARG A 288 4.59 38.68 29.26
CA ARG A 288 4.26 40.04 29.66
C ARG A 288 4.77 40.99 28.59
N ALA A 289 3.85 41.69 27.94
CA ALA A 289 4.14 42.97 27.32
C ALA A 289 4.61 43.95 28.42
N PRO A 290 5.64 44.77 28.19
CA PRO A 290 5.88 45.96 28.98
C PRO A 290 5.21 47.16 28.28
N ASP A 291 4.11 47.66 28.85
CA ASP A 291 3.67 49.06 28.69
C ASP A 291 4.25 49.80 29.91
N GLY A 292 5.27 50.63 29.74
CA GLY A 292 5.21 52.09 29.55
C GLY A 292 6.29 52.70 30.47
N ASP A 293 6.87 53.89 30.28
CA ASP A 293 6.58 54.99 29.40
C ASP A 293 7.77 56.00 29.45
N LEU A 294 7.94 56.73 28.35
CA LEU A 294 8.59 58.05 28.12
C LEU A 294 10.00 58.42 28.63
N GLY A 295 10.85 58.76 27.66
CA GLY A 295 11.97 59.70 27.78
C GLY A 295 12.43 60.20 26.40
N HIS A 296 11.98 61.40 26.01
CA HIS A 296 12.35 62.16 24.80
C HIS A 296 13.87 62.35 24.61
N ALA A 297 14.36 62.23 23.36
CA ALA A 297 15.16 63.26 22.67
C ALA A 297 15.61 62.84 21.24
N GLY A 298 15.16 63.63 20.26
CA GLY A 298 15.75 64.02 18.95
C GLY A 298 16.78 63.16 18.19
N GLY A 299 16.51 62.92 16.90
CA GLY A 299 17.52 62.51 15.91
C GLY A 299 16.97 62.16 14.52
N ASP A 300 17.03 63.14 13.62
CA ASP A 300 16.78 63.21 12.16
C ASP A 300 16.96 61.93 11.29
N PRO A 301 16.19 61.70 10.20
CA PRO A 301 16.22 60.46 9.41
C PRO A 301 17.16 60.55 8.20
N ARG A 302 17.91 59.48 7.92
CA ARG A 302 18.56 59.26 6.61
C ARG A 302 18.07 57.96 5.96
N PRO A 303 17.84 57.95 4.63
CA PRO A 303 17.19 56.84 3.94
C PRO A 303 18.18 55.73 3.56
N ILE A 304 17.82 54.47 3.82
CA ILE A 304 18.56 53.31 3.32
C ILE A 304 17.95 52.84 1.99
N ARG A 305 18.83 52.76 0.99
CA ARG A 305 18.58 52.41 -0.41
C ARG A 305 18.14 50.95 -0.59
N ARG A 306 17.18 50.76 -1.50
CA ARG A 306 16.82 49.48 -2.12
C ARG A 306 17.98 48.90 -2.93
N ARG A 307 18.16 47.57 -2.90
CA ARG A 307 18.92 46.80 -3.91
C ARG A 307 17.98 45.81 -4.64
N PRO A 308 18.23 45.49 -5.92
CA PRO A 308 17.32 44.74 -6.78
C PRO A 308 17.59 43.22 -6.78
N ALA A 309 16.61 42.46 -7.31
CA ALA A 309 16.62 41.01 -7.46
C ALA A 309 17.51 40.51 -8.63
N PRO A 310 18.01 39.26 -8.60
CA PRO A 310 18.81 38.64 -9.67
C PRO A 310 17.96 37.74 -10.61
N PRO A 311 18.52 37.25 -11.73
CA PRO A 311 17.82 36.98 -13.01
C PRO A 311 17.01 35.68 -13.07
#